data_AF-A0A0F7RXZ8-F1
#
_entry.id   AF-A0A0F7RXZ8-F1
#
_cell.length_a   1.000
_cell.length_b   1.000
_cell.length_c   1.000
_cell.angle_alpha   90.00
_cell.angle_beta   90.00
_cell.angle_gamma   90.00
#
_symmetry.space_group_name_H-M   'P 1'
#
loop_
_entity.id
_entity.type
_entity.pdbx_description
1 polymer ?
#
loop_
_entity_poly.entity_id
_entity_poly.type
_entity_poly.pdbx_seq_one_letter_code
_entity_poly.pdbx_strand_id
1 'polypeptide(L)'
;ASASESEAKLAGVSAGILSRIQKSLALAKHPGTGEAEAQQALRLATRLMSSQNLTQADLLASSDAEANQTRAGMSIVEIVSQTNAAPRNESWANQIAVAVNLFFDVKAYTTSYANRTNLSWTFYGLAINTVAAAHAFEMVHNQVLTWAYEKAAAKHVSGKTGKNSYCLGVAAGLVELAKKEKKEEMRLAIESEKKRLKDAEKQEQ
;
A
#
# COMPACT_ATOMS: atom_id res chain seq x y z
N ALA A 1 10.65 12.11 8.05
CA ALA A 1 11.26 11.81 9.36
C ALA A 1 11.67 10.35 9.36
N SER A 2 12.90 10.02 9.75
CA SER A 2 13.27 8.62 10.00
C SER A 2 12.56 8.14 11.27
N ALA A 3 12.32 6.83 11.41
CA ALA A 3 11.70 6.26 12.62
C ALA A 3 12.44 6.69 13.91
N SER A 4 13.78 6.83 13.85
CA SER A 4 14.58 7.26 15.01
C SER A 4 14.33 8.71 15.43
N GLU A 5 13.94 9.59 14.51
CA GLU A 5 13.64 10.99 14.83
C GLU A 5 12.27 11.12 15.55
N SER A 6 11.31 10.30 15.14
CA SER A 6 9.98 10.25 15.78
C SER A 6 10.05 9.60 17.17
N GLU A 7 10.84 8.54 17.35
CA GLU A 7 11.09 7.93 18.66
C GLU A 7 11.73 8.92 19.66
N ALA A 8 12.71 9.71 19.21
CA ALA A 8 13.36 10.72 20.03
C ALA A 8 12.39 11.84 20.45
N LYS A 9 11.49 12.28 19.55
CA LYS A 9 10.45 13.27 19.88
C LYS A 9 9.48 12.75 20.93
N LEU A 10 9.09 11.49 20.83
CA LEU A 10 8.13 10.89 21.75
C LEU A 10 8.72 10.57 23.12
N ALA A 11 10.00 10.20 23.19
CA ALA A 11 10.72 10.04 24.45
C ALA A 11 10.76 11.34 25.28
N GLY A 12 10.70 12.51 24.61
CA GLY A 12 10.64 13.82 25.25
C GLY A 12 9.25 14.24 25.74
N VAL A 13 8.19 13.49 25.43
CA VAL A 13 6.82 13.85 25.78
C VAL A 13 6.35 13.09 27.02
N SER A 14 5.72 13.80 27.95
CA SER A 14 5.18 13.16 29.16
C SER A 14 4.18 12.04 28.81
N ALA A 15 4.34 10.88 29.43
CA ALA A 15 3.49 9.71 29.22
C ALA A 15 1.99 10.01 29.44
N GLY A 16 1.67 10.94 30.34
CA GLY A 16 0.29 11.40 30.58
C GLY A 16 -0.33 12.16 29.40
N ILE A 17 0.45 13.00 28.71
CA ILE A 17 -0.02 13.71 27.52
C ILE A 17 -0.19 12.74 26.34
N LEU A 18 0.77 11.82 26.14
CA LEU A 18 0.67 10.79 25.11
C LEU A 18 -0.57 9.91 25.30
N SER A 19 -0.82 9.45 26.54
CA SER A 19 -2.01 8.66 26.85
C SER A 19 -3.32 9.41 26.54
N ARG A 20 -3.38 10.73 26.82
CA ARG A 20 -4.55 11.56 26.49
C ARG A 20 -4.74 11.74 24.99
N ILE A 21 -3.65 11.93 24.23
CA ILE A 21 -3.69 12.00 22.77
C ILE A 21 -4.23 10.68 22.21
N GLN A 22 -3.68 9.54 22.64
CA GLN A 22 -4.11 8.20 22.18
C GLN A 22 -5.58 7.92 22.51
N LYS A 23 -6.02 8.19 23.75
CA LYS A 23 -7.41 8.00 24.16
C LYS A 23 -8.38 8.90 23.38
N SER A 24 -7.99 10.13 23.10
CA SER A 24 -8.80 11.07 22.31
C SER A 24 -8.92 10.61 20.85
N LEU A 25 -7.83 10.13 20.26
CA LEU A 25 -7.83 9.54 18.92
C LEU A 25 -8.63 8.24 18.83
N ALA A 26 -8.57 7.40 19.87
CA ALA A 26 -9.35 6.16 19.97
C ALA A 26 -10.85 6.46 20.10
N LEU A 27 -11.23 7.42 20.95
CA LEU A 27 -12.61 7.86 21.13
C LEU A 27 -13.19 8.40 19.82
N ALA A 28 -12.44 9.25 19.10
CA ALA A 28 -12.88 9.78 17.82
C ALA A 28 -13.13 8.72 16.74
N LYS A 29 -12.45 7.57 16.82
CA LYS A 29 -12.54 6.47 15.85
C LYS A 29 -13.50 5.36 16.28
N HIS A 30 -14.04 5.45 17.50
CA HIS A 30 -14.87 4.39 18.05
C HIS A 30 -16.26 4.36 17.36
N PRO A 31 -16.76 3.19 16.91
CA PRO A 31 -18.01 3.08 16.14
C PRO A 31 -19.26 3.62 16.84
N GLY A 32 -19.23 3.70 18.18
CA GLY A 32 -20.33 4.22 19.00
C GLY A 32 -20.26 5.72 19.31
N THR A 33 -19.24 6.44 18.82
CA THR A 33 -19.04 7.87 19.12
C THR A 33 -19.81 8.73 18.12
N GLY A 34 -20.64 9.66 18.63
CA GLY A 34 -21.41 10.58 17.78
C GLY A 34 -20.52 11.63 17.08
N GLU A 35 -20.98 12.20 15.96
CA GLU A 35 -20.18 13.13 15.14
C GLU A 35 -19.63 14.33 15.92
N ALA A 36 -20.47 14.97 16.74
CA ALA A 36 -20.07 16.13 17.55
C ALA A 36 -18.98 15.76 18.58
N GLU A 37 -19.08 14.57 19.18
CA GLU A 37 -18.11 14.06 20.16
C GLU A 37 -16.80 13.66 19.48
N ALA A 38 -16.88 13.01 18.32
CA ALA A 38 -15.72 12.66 17.51
C ALA A 38 -14.95 13.91 17.07
N GLN A 39 -15.64 14.98 16.64
CA GLN A 39 -15.02 16.25 16.29
C GLN A 39 -14.35 16.91 17.50
N GLN A 40 -14.96 16.88 18.69
CA GLN A 40 -14.36 17.43 19.90
C GLN A 40 -13.10 16.65 20.31
N ALA A 41 -13.17 15.32 20.26
CA ALA A 41 -12.05 14.44 20.55
C ALA A 41 -10.88 14.64 19.57
N LEU A 42 -11.17 14.81 18.27
CA LEU A 42 -10.16 15.15 17.26
C LEU A 42 -9.52 16.51 17.55
N ARG A 43 -10.32 17.55 17.81
CA ARG A 43 -9.79 18.89 18.12
C ARG A 43 -8.89 18.87 19.35
N LEU A 44 -9.26 18.10 20.38
CA LEU A 44 -8.43 17.93 21.57
C LEU A 44 -7.11 17.22 21.24
N ALA A 45 -7.18 16.13 20.48
CA ALA A 45 -5.99 15.38 20.05
C ALA A 45 -5.04 16.26 19.20
N THR A 46 -5.57 17.00 18.23
CA THR A 46 -4.79 17.92 17.38
C THR A 46 -4.11 19.02 18.20
N ARG A 47 -4.82 19.60 19.17
CA ARG A 47 -4.26 20.63 20.05
C ARG A 47 -3.11 20.09 20.91
N LEU A 48 -3.29 18.90 21.49
CA LEU A 48 -2.27 18.27 22.33
C LEU A 48 -1.05 17.84 21.50
N MET A 49 -1.27 17.27 20.30
CA MET A 49 -0.19 16.96 19.35
C MET A 49 0.61 18.21 18.97
N SER A 50 -0.07 19.29 18.58
CA SER A 50 0.58 20.56 18.23
C SER A 50 1.38 21.15 19.40
N SER A 51 0.88 21.05 20.64
CA SER A 51 1.60 21.55 21.83
C SER A 51 2.94 20.85 22.09
N GLN A 52 3.09 19.62 21.58
CA GLN A 52 4.29 18.80 21.75
C GLN A 52 5.10 18.69 20.45
N ASN A 53 4.76 19.47 19.42
CA ASN A 53 5.33 19.37 18.08
C ASN A 53 5.30 17.94 17.51
N LEU A 54 4.23 17.20 17.84
CA LEU A 54 3.98 15.86 17.35
C LEU A 54 3.03 15.92 16.15
N THR A 55 3.28 15.07 15.17
CA THR A 55 2.36 14.78 14.08
C THR A 55 1.70 13.43 14.28
N GLN A 56 0.62 13.19 13.54
CA GLN A 56 0.00 11.87 13.51
C GLN A 56 0.97 10.79 12.99
N ALA A 57 1.92 11.15 12.11
CA ALA A 57 2.96 10.25 11.63
C ALA A 57 3.94 9.85 12.74
N ASP A 58 4.30 10.79 13.63
CA ASP A 58 5.18 10.50 14.77
C ASP A 58 4.54 9.45 15.71
N LEU A 59 3.25 9.60 16.01
CA LEU A 59 2.51 8.65 16.85
C LEU A 59 2.34 7.26 16.20
N LEU A 60 2.22 7.21 14.87
CA LEU A 60 2.12 5.95 14.12
C LEU A 60 3.47 5.25 14.01
N ALA A 61 4.57 6.00 14.01
CA ALA A 61 5.92 5.43 14.01
C ALA A 61 6.27 4.74 15.35
N SER A 62 5.62 5.13 16.45
CA SER A 62 5.90 4.60 17.79
C SER A 62 4.89 3.62 18.36
N SER A 63 3.70 3.50 17.77
CA SER A 63 2.78 2.42 18.13
C SER A 63 3.42 1.11 17.70
N ASP A 64 3.51 0.14 18.62
CA ASP A 64 4.19 -1.16 18.48
C ASP A 64 4.39 -1.56 17.02
N ALA A 65 5.64 -1.53 16.57
CA ALA A 65 6.00 -1.89 15.21
C ALA A 65 5.40 -3.25 14.81
N GLU A 66 5.26 -4.18 15.76
CA GLU A 66 4.59 -5.47 15.61
C GLU A 66 3.06 -5.36 15.41
N ALA A 67 2.38 -4.51 16.18
CA ALA A 67 0.93 -4.31 16.04
C ALA A 67 0.57 -3.57 14.74
N ASN A 68 1.43 -2.66 14.27
CA ASN A 68 1.27 -1.99 12.98
C ASN A 68 1.67 -2.86 11.78
N GLN A 69 2.68 -3.73 11.93
CA GLN A 69 3.09 -4.67 10.87
C GLN A 69 2.04 -5.76 10.61
N THR A 70 1.29 -6.17 11.63
CA THR A 70 0.27 -7.23 11.53
C THR A 70 -1.14 -6.70 11.23
N ARG A 71 -1.33 -5.37 11.22
CA ARG A 71 -2.64 -4.77 11.00
C ARG A 71 -3.13 -5.04 9.58
N ALA A 72 -4.31 -5.65 9.46
CA ALA A 72 -4.99 -5.76 8.17
C ALA A 72 -5.45 -4.39 7.68
N GLY A 73 -5.35 -4.18 6.37
CA GLY A 73 -5.79 -2.96 5.72
C GLY A 73 -6.27 -3.19 4.29
N MET A 74 -6.77 -2.12 3.70
CA MET A 74 -7.13 -2.07 2.28
C MET A 74 -6.79 -0.68 1.73
N SER A 75 -6.37 -0.64 0.48
CA SER A 75 -6.11 0.58 -0.28
C SER A 75 -6.77 0.46 -1.65
N ILE A 76 -7.32 1.57 -2.14
CA ILE A 76 -8.11 1.61 -3.38
C ILE A 76 -7.43 2.54 -4.37
N VAL A 77 -7.29 2.10 -5.62
CA VAL A 77 -6.86 2.91 -6.76
C VAL A 77 -8.04 3.04 -7.71
N GLU A 78 -8.40 4.27 -8.08
CA GLU A 78 -9.47 4.53 -9.04
C GLU A 78 -8.91 4.90 -10.40
N ILE A 79 -9.31 4.16 -11.43
CA ILE A 79 -9.05 4.51 -12.82
C ILE A 79 -10.26 5.30 -13.31
N VAL A 80 -10.02 6.57 -13.64
CA VAL A 80 -11.02 7.50 -14.15
C VAL A 80 -10.71 7.90 -15.59
N SER A 81 -11.76 8.15 -16.36
CA SER A 81 -11.61 8.62 -17.74
C SER A 81 -11.24 10.10 -17.79
N GLN A 82 -10.36 10.45 -18.72
CA GLN A 82 -10.08 11.84 -19.06
C GLN A 82 -10.86 12.33 -20.29
N THR A 83 -11.54 11.42 -21.01
CA THR A 83 -12.13 11.70 -22.34
C THR A 83 -13.60 11.27 -22.44
N ASN A 84 -14.31 11.16 -21.31
CA ASN A 84 -15.68 10.63 -21.19
C ASN A 84 -15.88 9.18 -21.67
N ALA A 85 -14.81 8.49 -22.10
CA ALA A 85 -14.86 7.07 -22.43
C ALA A 85 -14.84 6.20 -21.17
N ALA A 86 -15.72 5.20 -21.06
CA ALA A 86 -15.76 4.31 -19.90
C ALA A 86 -14.40 3.58 -19.71
N PRO A 87 -13.78 3.64 -18.52
CA PRO A 87 -12.61 2.82 -18.20
C PRO A 87 -12.97 1.33 -18.34
N ARG A 88 -12.06 0.56 -18.94
CA ARG A 88 -12.23 -0.89 -19.09
C ARG A 88 -11.17 -1.60 -18.28
N ASN A 89 -11.57 -2.73 -17.70
CA ASN A 89 -10.61 -3.64 -17.08
C ASN A 89 -9.90 -4.44 -18.18
N GLU A 90 -8.83 -3.86 -18.72
CA GLU A 90 -8.03 -4.48 -19.78
C GLU A 90 -7.19 -5.66 -19.24
N SER A 91 -6.95 -6.67 -20.07
CA SER A 91 -6.21 -7.88 -19.64
C SER A 91 -4.79 -7.58 -19.16
N TRP A 92 -4.12 -6.58 -19.74
CA TRP A 92 -2.78 -6.16 -19.31
C TRP A 92 -2.79 -5.50 -17.93
N ALA A 93 -3.85 -4.75 -17.57
CA ALA A 93 -4.00 -4.17 -16.24
C ALA A 93 -4.19 -5.26 -15.18
N ASN A 94 -4.92 -6.32 -15.50
CA ASN A 94 -5.02 -7.50 -14.63
C ASN A 94 -3.65 -8.16 -14.40
N GLN A 95 -2.81 -8.28 -15.43
CA GLN A 95 -1.46 -8.84 -15.27
C GLN A 95 -0.54 -7.95 -14.41
N ILE A 96 -0.63 -6.62 -14.54
CA ILE A 96 0.07 -5.71 -13.63
C ILE A 96 -0.38 -5.94 -12.20
N ALA A 97 -1.69 -6.04 -11.94
CA ALA A 97 -2.20 -6.34 -10.60
C ALA A 97 -1.69 -7.68 -10.06
N VAL A 98 -1.56 -8.71 -10.91
CA VAL A 98 -0.95 -10.01 -10.52
C VAL A 98 0.52 -9.83 -10.11
N ALA A 99 1.31 -9.06 -10.87
CA ALA A 99 2.69 -8.78 -10.51
C ALA A 99 2.79 -8.02 -9.17
N VAL A 100 1.97 -6.98 -9.00
CA VAL A 100 1.88 -6.19 -7.76
C VAL A 100 1.49 -7.08 -6.57
N ASN A 101 0.52 -7.98 -6.73
CA ASN A 101 0.14 -8.93 -5.68
C ASN A 101 1.32 -9.79 -5.21
N LEU A 102 2.19 -10.21 -6.15
CA LEU A 102 3.37 -11.02 -5.84
C LEU A 102 4.46 -10.21 -5.14
N PHE A 103 4.79 -9.01 -5.65
CA PHE A 103 5.83 -8.15 -5.07
C PHE A 103 5.49 -7.66 -3.66
N PHE A 104 4.23 -7.32 -3.41
CA PHE A 104 3.82 -6.71 -2.14
C PHE A 104 3.10 -7.69 -1.21
N ASP A 105 2.93 -8.95 -1.59
CA ASP A 105 2.21 -9.96 -0.80
C ASP A 105 0.80 -9.50 -0.40
N VAL A 106 0.04 -9.05 -1.40
CA VAL A 106 -1.35 -8.60 -1.25
C VAL A 106 -2.28 -9.38 -2.17
N LYS A 107 -3.58 -9.23 -1.95
CA LYS A 107 -4.61 -9.69 -2.87
C LYS A 107 -5.34 -8.49 -3.45
N ALA A 108 -5.93 -8.66 -4.63
CA ALA A 108 -6.68 -7.59 -5.29
C ALA A 108 -7.99 -8.07 -5.89
N TYR A 109 -8.97 -7.17 -5.98
CA TYR A 109 -10.17 -7.34 -6.78
C TYR A 109 -10.55 -6.02 -7.45
N THR A 110 -11.45 -6.09 -8.43
CA THR A 110 -11.98 -4.90 -9.12
C THR A 110 -13.44 -4.66 -8.78
N THR A 111 -13.84 -3.40 -8.78
CA THR A 111 -15.24 -2.97 -8.70
C THR A 111 -15.51 -2.02 -9.84
N SER A 112 -16.55 -2.31 -10.64
CA SER A 112 -17.03 -1.44 -11.70
C SER A 112 -18.39 -0.87 -11.30
N TYR A 113 -18.57 0.43 -11.46
CA TYR A 113 -19.81 1.10 -11.08
C TYR A 113 -20.81 1.10 -12.24
N ALA A 114 -22.12 1.15 -11.92
CA ALA A 114 -23.20 1.03 -12.91
C ALA A 114 -23.17 2.11 -14.01
N ASN A 115 -22.68 3.30 -13.68
CA ASN A 115 -22.49 4.42 -14.61
C ASN A 115 -21.19 4.30 -15.45
N ARG A 116 -20.34 3.30 -15.18
CA ARG A 116 -19.06 3.01 -15.84
C ARG A 116 -18.12 4.22 -15.94
N THR A 117 -18.20 5.16 -14.99
CA THR A 117 -17.35 6.36 -14.97
C THR A 117 -15.97 6.08 -14.39
N ASN A 118 -15.87 5.07 -13.53
CA ASN A 118 -14.67 4.67 -12.82
C ASN A 118 -14.57 3.14 -12.72
N LEU A 119 -13.33 2.66 -12.67
CA LEU A 119 -12.97 1.29 -12.34
C LEU A 119 -12.04 1.33 -11.14
N SER A 120 -12.45 0.70 -10.04
CA SER A 120 -11.66 0.69 -8.81
C SER A 120 -10.93 -0.64 -8.66
N TRP A 121 -9.64 -0.56 -8.35
CA TRP A 121 -8.80 -1.67 -7.93
C TRP A 121 -8.59 -1.59 -6.43
N THR A 122 -9.01 -2.62 -5.72
CA THR A 122 -8.86 -2.71 -4.27
C THR A 122 -7.78 -3.71 -3.93
N PHE A 123 -6.72 -3.27 -3.25
CA PHE A 123 -5.67 -4.11 -2.71
C PHE A 123 -5.88 -4.30 -1.21
N TYR A 124 -5.81 -5.54 -0.73
CA TYR A 124 -6.05 -5.89 0.68
C TYR A 124 -5.03 -6.91 1.19
N GLY A 125 -4.70 -6.83 2.48
CA GLY A 125 -3.60 -7.57 3.10
C GLY A 125 -3.05 -6.84 4.32
N LEU A 126 -1.74 -6.93 4.56
CA LEU A 126 -1.07 -6.12 5.57
C LEU A 126 -1.15 -4.64 5.19
N ALA A 127 -1.58 -3.78 6.11
CA ALA A 127 -1.94 -2.39 5.84
C ALA A 127 -0.83 -1.63 5.10
N ILE A 128 0.42 -1.76 5.56
CA ILE A 128 1.57 -1.11 4.93
C ILE A 128 1.82 -1.59 3.49
N ASN A 129 1.64 -2.90 3.24
CA ASN A 129 1.80 -3.48 1.91
C ASN A 129 0.69 -3.01 0.97
N THR A 130 -0.55 -2.84 1.46
CA THR A 130 -1.66 -2.38 0.60
C THR A 130 -1.43 -0.98 0.07
N VAL A 131 -0.84 -0.08 0.88
CA VAL A 131 -0.54 1.29 0.47
C VAL A 131 0.55 1.27 -0.61
N ALA A 132 1.63 0.52 -0.38
CA ALA A 132 2.71 0.37 -1.34
C ALA A 132 2.23 -0.26 -2.67
N ALA A 133 1.38 -1.29 -2.58
CA ALA A 133 0.78 -1.95 -3.74
C ALA A 133 -0.10 -1.00 -4.57
N ALA A 134 -0.95 -0.19 -3.91
CA ALA A 134 -1.80 0.78 -4.57
C ALA A 134 -0.97 1.82 -5.33
N HIS A 135 0.05 2.40 -4.70
CA HIS A 135 0.95 3.36 -5.35
C HIS A 135 1.73 2.73 -6.51
N ALA A 136 2.26 1.51 -6.31
CA ALA A 136 2.99 0.81 -7.37
C ALA A 136 2.09 0.51 -8.57
N PHE A 137 0.86 0.06 -8.33
CA PHE A 137 -0.11 -0.19 -9.39
C PHE A 137 -0.42 1.09 -10.18
N GLU A 138 -0.72 2.20 -9.49
CA GLU A 138 -0.98 3.50 -10.12
C GLU A 138 0.18 3.94 -11.01
N MET A 139 1.40 3.92 -10.47
CA MET A 139 2.61 4.34 -11.18
C MET A 139 2.86 3.47 -12.42
N VAL A 140 2.83 2.15 -12.27
CA VAL A 140 3.11 1.22 -13.37
C VAL A 140 2.01 1.29 -14.43
N HIS A 141 0.73 1.36 -14.02
CA HIS A 141 -0.39 1.47 -14.94
C HIS A 141 -0.25 2.72 -15.83
N ASN A 142 0.00 3.88 -15.22
CA ASN A 142 0.15 5.14 -15.95
C ASN A 142 1.41 5.14 -16.82
N GLN A 143 2.53 4.62 -16.31
CA GLN A 143 3.79 4.57 -17.04
C GLN A 143 3.71 3.67 -18.29
N VAL A 144 3.10 2.50 -18.17
CA VAL A 144 2.91 1.56 -19.29
C VAL A 144 2.05 2.19 -20.39
N LEU A 145 1.00 2.92 -20.02
CA LEU A 145 0.20 3.67 -20.99
C LEU A 145 1.03 4.75 -21.69
N THR A 146 1.79 5.55 -20.94
CA THR A 146 2.68 6.57 -21.50
C THR A 146 3.63 5.98 -22.54
N TRP A 147 4.33 4.89 -22.20
CA TRP A 147 5.21 4.20 -23.14
C TRP A 147 4.47 3.67 -24.36
N ALA A 148 3.26 3.10 -24.19
CA ALA A 148 2.48 2.62 -25.32
C ALA A 148 2.11 3.74 -26.29
N TYR A 149 1.77 4.93 -25.78
CA TYR A 149 1.50 6.11 -26.60
C TYR A 149 2.75 6.63 -27.31
N GLU A 150 3.88 6.71 -26.62
CA GLU A 150 5.16 7.12 -27.22
C GLU A 150 5.60 6.17 -28.33
N LYS A 151 5.52 4.86 -28.10
CA LYS A 151 5.84 3.85 -29.12
C LYS A 151 4.90 3.93 -30.32
N ALA A 152 3.62 4.25 -30.10
CA ALA A 152 2.66 4.44 -31.18
C ALA A 152 2.97 5.71 -31.99
N ALA A 153 3.31 6.82 -31.33
CA ALA A 153 3.71 8.07 -31.98
C ALA A 153 4.99 7.89 -32.82
N ALA A 154 5.95 7.11 -32.33
CA ALA A 154 7.16 6.73 -33.04
C ALA A 154 6.94 5.66 -34.13
N LYS A 155 5.70 5.22 -34.38
CA LYS A 155 5.33 4.16 -35.33
C LYS A 155 6.02 2.80 -35.08
N HIS A 156 6.51 2.55 -33.86
CA HIS A 156 7.06 1.25 -33.46
C HIS A 156 5.97 0.23 -33.17
N VAL A 157 4.78 0.69 -32.78
CA VAL A 157 3.58 -0.14 -32.67
C VAL A 157 2.49 0.46 -33.57
N SER A 158 1.82 -0.39 -34.32
CA SER A 158 0.83 0.01 -35.33
C SER A 158 -0.45 -0.81 -35.21
N GLY A 159 -1.50 -0.34 -35.89
CA GLY A 159 -2.81 -0.98 -35.88
C GLY A 159 -3.64 -0.70 -34.62
N LYS A 160 -4.90 -1.16 -34.66
CA LYS A 160 -5.90 -0.89 -33.61
C LYS A 160 -5.51 -1.50 -32.25
N THR A 161 -4.78 -2.61 -32.25
CA THR A 161 -4.41 -3.37 -31.05
C THR A 161 -2.95 -3.17 -30.61
N GLY A 162 -2.13 -2.47 -31.39
CA GLY A 162 -0.68 -2.38 -31.15
C GLY A 162 -0.30 -1.88 -29.75
N LYS A 163 -1.01 -0.86 -29.25
CA LYS A 163 -0.82 -0.34 -27.88
C LYS A 163 -1.14 -1.39 -26.82
N ASN A 164 -2.28 -2.08 -26.96
CA ASN A 164 -2.70 -3.11 -26.00
C ASN A 164 -1.73 -4.30 -26.01
N SER A 165 -1.24 -4.72 -27.18
CA SER A 165 -0.24 -5.78 -27.31
C SER A 165 1.08 -5.39 -26.64
N TYR A 166 1.51 -4.13 -26.79
CA TYR A 166 2.69 -3.61 -26.09
C TYR A 166 2.51 -3.63 -24.58
N CYS A 167 1.40 -3.10 -24.06
CA CYS A 167 1.11 -3.12 -22.62
C CYS A 167 1.10 -4.55 -22.07
N LEU A 168 0.49 -5.48 -22.82
CA LEU A 168 0.45 -6.89 -22.43
C LEU A 168 1.85 -7.52 -22.36
N GLY A 169 2.73 -7.23 -23.32
CA GLY A 169 4.12 -7.70 -23.30
C GLY A 169 4.89 -7.19 -22.08
N VAL A 170 4.75 -5.90 -21.75
CA VAL A 170 5.36 -5.32 -20.55
C VAL A 170 4.81 -5.96 -19.27
N ALA A 171 3.48 -6.10 -19.18
CA ALA A 171 2.84 -6.72 -18.03
C ALA A 171 3.25 -8.19 -17.83
N ALA A 172 3.38 -8.96 -18.92
CA ALA A 172 3.87 -10.33 -18.88
C ALA A 172 5.30 -10.41 -18.32
N GLY A 173 6.20 -9.53 -18.78
CA GLY A 173 7.57 -9.45 -18.27
C GLY A 173 7.63 -9.10 -16.77
N LEU A 174 6.74 -8.22 -16.30
CA LEU A 174 6.63 -7.91 -14.86
C LEU A 174 6.17 -9.11 -14.04
N VAL A 175 5.22 -9.89 -14.55
CA VAL A 175 4.75 -11.11 -13.87
C VAL A 175 5.87 -12.15 -13.79
N GLU A 176 6.66 -12.32 -14.85
CA GLU A 176 7.81 -13.24 -14.84
C GLU A 176 8.88 -12.80 -13.84
N LEU A 177 9.20 -11.50 -13.81
CA LEU A 177 10.12 -10.93 -12.84
C LEU A 177 9.62 -11.15 -11.40
N ALA A 178 8.35 -10.83 -11.12
CA ALA A 178 7.76 -11.01 -9.79
C ALA A 178 7.78 -12.47 -9.33
N LYS A 179 7.50 -13.42 -10.22
CA LYS A 179 7.60 -14.86 -9.91
C LYS A 179 9.02 -15.28 -9.59
N LYS A 180 10.00 -14.76 -10.33
CA LYS A 180 11.42 -15.07 -10.11
C LYS A 180 11.88 -14.54 -8.75
N GLU A 181 11.56 -13.29 -8.43
CA GLU A 181 11.89 -12.68 -7.13
C GLU A 181 11.20 -13.40 -5.97
N LYS A 182 9.90 -13.70 -6.09
CA LYS A 182 9.19 -14.44 -5.04
C LYS A 182 9.79 -15.83 -4.77
N LYS A 183 10.26 -16.51 -5.83
CA LYS A 183 10.94 -17.80 -5.70
C LYS A 183 12.29 -17.65 -4.98
N GLU A 184 13.02 -16.57 -5.26
CA GLU A 184 14.28 -16.28 -4.60
C GLU A 184 14.09 -15.93 -3.12
N GLU A 185 13.13 -15.06 -2.81
CA GLU A 185 12.73 -14.74 -1.43
C GLU A 185 12.39 -16.00 -0.64
N MET A 186 11.59 -16.90 -1.22
CA MET A 186 11.24 -18.17 -0.60
C MET A 186 12.46 -19.05 -0.33
N ARG A 187 13.41 -19.09 -1.27
CA ARG A 187 14.65 -19.85 -1.13
C ARG A 187 15.49 -19.32 0.04
N LEU A 188 15.68 -18.00 0.10
CA LEU A 188 16.42 -17.33 1.17
C LEU A 188 15.76 -17.52 2.53
N ALA A 189 14.42 -17.43 2.60
CA ALA A 189 13.66 -17.65 3.83
C ALA A 189 13.81 -19.09 4.37
N ILE A 190 13.79 -20.09 3.49
CA ILE A 190 14.02 -21.49 3.88
C ILE A 190 15.45 -21.69 4.40
N GLU A 191 16.43 -21.08 3.75
CA GLU A 191 17.83 -21.16 4.19
C GLU A 191 18.05 -20.48 5.54
N SER A 192 17.49 -19.28 5.74
CA SER A 192 17.56 -18.58 7.01
C SER A 192 16.90 -19.35 8.14
N GLU A 193 15.75 -19.97 7.89
CA GLU A 193 15.04 -20.76 8.90
C GLU A 193 15.82 -22.03 9.27
N LYS A 194 16.39 -22.73 8.29
CA LYS A 194 17.27 -23.88 8.55
C LYS A 194 18.48 -23.50 9.39
N LYS A 195 19.06 -22.32 9.14
CA LYS A 195 20.18 -21.80 9.93
C LYS A 195 19.75 -21.52 11.37
N ARG A 196 18.60 -20.83 11.55
CA ARG A 196 18.03 -20.52 12.86
C ARG A 196 17.79 -21.77 13.71
N LEU A 197 17.25 -22.84 13.11
CA LEU A 197 17.02 -24.12 13.81
C LEU A 197 18.33 -24.79 14.25
N LYS A 198 19.35 -24.83 13.38
CA LYS A 198 20.66 -25.40 13.73
C LYS A 198 21.37 -24.62 14.83
N ASP A 199 21.21 -23.30 14.85
CA ASP A 199 21.82 -22.46 15.88
C ASP A 199 21.10 -22.64 17.23
N ALA A 200 19.78 -22.86 17.23
CA ALA A 200 19.02 -23.21 18.43
C ALA A 200 19.41 -24.58 19.00
N GLU A 201 19.55 -25.61 18.15
CA GLU A 201 20.00 -26.96 18.56
C GLU A 201 21.38 -26.97 19.23
N LYS A 202 22.28 -26.06 18.83
CA LYS A 202 23.61 -25.90 19.43
C LYS A 202 23.59 -25.17 20.78
N GLN A 203 22.55 -24.37 21.05
CA GLN A 203 22.40 -23.65 22.32
C GLN A 203 21.75 -24.52 23.40
N GLU A 204 21.07 -25.59 23.00
CA GLU A 204 20.44 -26.57 23.92
C GLU A 204 21.37 -27.74 24.31
N GLN A 205 22.57 -27.84 23.71
CA GLN A 205 23.62 -28.82 24.04
C GLN A 205 24.73 -28.19 24.89
#